data_AF-A0A8E0RNP6-F1
#
_entry.id   AF-A0A8E0RNP6-F1
#
_cell.length_a   1.000
_cell.length_b   1.000
_cell.length_c   1.000
_cell.angle_alpha   90.00
_cell.angle_beta   90.00
_cell.angle_gamma   90.00
#
_symmetry.space_group_name_H-M   'P 1'
#
loop_
_entity.id
_entity.type
_entity.pdbx_description
1 polymer ?
#
loop_
_entity_poly.entity_id
_entity_poly.type
_entity_poly.pdbx_seq_one_letter_code
_entity_poly.pdbx_strand_id
1 'polypeptide(L)'
;MYSCKPDGSDCLFSYYRHILELVLLMIMSAVGMRLLRKMIHSYRGEFLRAGFAGTDMSKSSKPVLPEAQGVLAGVVYIAVMFLFIPVPFWRYLFGKTYFLPIIGTNASTTAIYESEVLFKSQFIHYLAGLLSICCMIFLGFADDALDLPWRHKLLMPSVASLPLLMVHLANEGTTKIIVPVFLRAVLGHSVDIGK
;
A
#
# COMPACT_ATOMS: atom_id res chain seq x y z
N MET A 1 -14.76 6.20 -10.94
CA MET A 1 -14.25 6.91 -12.14
C MET A 1 -14.83 8.32 -12.08
N TYR A 2 -14.05 9.28 -11.56
CA TYR A 2 -14.56 10.61 -11.20
C TYR A 2 -14.69 11.49 -12.45
N SER A 3 -15.91 11.79 -12.86
CA SER A 3 -16.20 12.81 -13.87
C SER A 3 -16.39 14.14 -13.14
N CYS A 4 -15.40 15.04 -13.22
CA CYS A 4 -15.51 16.41 -12.71
C CYS A 4 -16.62 17.16 -13.45
N LYS A 5 -17.45 17.90 -12.70
CA LYS A 5 -18.39 18.89 -13.24
C LYS A 5 -17.58 20.12 -13.72
N PRO A 6 -17.99 20.81 -14.80
CA PRO A 6 -17.14 21.78 -15.47
C PRO A 6 -17.21 23.15 -14.77
N ASP A 7 -16.60 23.28 -13.60
CA ASP A 7 -16.13 24.56 -13.09
C ASP A 7 -14.58 24.53 -13.11
N GLY A 8 -14.00 25.35 -13.99
CA GLY A 8 -12.62 25.20 -14.48
C GLY A 8 -11.50 25.36 -13.43
N SER A 9 -11.79 25.94 -12.27
CA SER A 9 -10.79 26.17 -11.20
C SER A 9 -10.53 24.96 -10.31
N ASP A 10 -11.56 24.16 -10.02
CA ASP A 10 -11.46 23.04 -9.05
C ASP A 10 -10.76 21.82 -9.66
N CYS A 11 -10.91 21.62 -10.97
CA CYS A 11 -10.28 20.53 -11.70
C CYS A 11 -8.75 20.71 -11.82
N LEU A 12 -8.30 21.94 -12.13
CA LEU A 12 -6.87 22.27 -12.16
C LEU A 12 -6.22 22.06 -10.80
N PHE A 13 -6.85 22.54 -9.72
CA PHE A 13 -6.31 22.37 -8.36
C PHE A 13 -6.19 20.89 -7.96
N SER A 14 -7.19 20.06 -8.30
CA SER A 14 -7.14 18.62 -8.03
C SER A 14 -6.06 17.90 -8.84
N TYR A 15 -5.84 18.28 -10.10
CA TYR A 15 -4.81 17.71 -10.96
C TYR A 15 -3.39 18.04 -10.44
N TYR A 16 -3.12 19.30 -10.10
CA TYR A 16 -1.83 19.70 -9.52
C TYR A 16 -1.53 19.05 -8.17
N ARG A 17 -2.56 18.79 -7.35
CA ARG A 17 -2.42 18.08 -6.06
C ARG A 17 -1.88 16.67 -6.27
N HIS A 18 -2.50 15.88 -7.15
CA HIS A 18 -2.04 14.51 -7.40
C HIS A 18 -0.65 14.47 -8.02
N ILE A 19 -0.30 15.46 -8.85
CA ILE A 19 1.07 15.59 -9.36
C ILE A 19 2.06 15.87 -8.21
N LEU A 20 1.73 16.78 -7.28
CA LEU A 20 2.59 17.08 -6.13
C LEU A 20 2.79 15.84 -5.24
N GLU A 21 1.72 15.11 -4.94
CA GLU A 21 1.75 13.86 -4.18
C GLU A 21 2.70 12.83 -4.84
N LEU A 22 2.59 12.66 -6.16
CA LEU A 22 3.44 11.75 -6.92
C LEU A 22 4.91 12.22 -6.96
N VAL A 23 5.16 13.52 -7.16
CA VAL A 23 6.52 14.07 -7.15
C VAL A 23 7.18 13.88 -5.78
N LEU A 24 6.45 14.14 -4.70
CA LEU A 24 6.95 13.89 -3.35
C LEU A 24 7.23 12.40 -3.11
N LEU A 25 6.34 11.53 -3.56
CA LEU A 25 6.52 10.08 -3.47
C LEU A 25 7.77 9.62 -4.22
N MET A 26 8.02 10.18 -5.41
CA MET A 26 9.24 9.92 -6.20
C MET A 26 10.51 10.36 -5.46
N ILE A 27 10.49 11.53 -4.83
CA ILE A 27 11.61 12.04 -4.02
C ILE A 27 11.85 11.13 -2.82
N MET A 28 10.81 10.80 -2.06
CA MET A 28 10.90 9.89 -0.90
C MET A 28 11.38 8.50 -1.31
N SER A 29 10.93 7.97 -2.44
CA SER A 29 11.39 6.70 -2.99
C SER A 29 12.87 6.74 -3.40
N ALA A 30 13.35 7.86 -3.98
CA ALA A 30 14.76 8.02 -4.30
C ALA A 30 15.64 8.09 -3.04
N VAL A 31 15.18 8.76 -1.99
CA VAL A 31 15.83 8.77 -0.67
C VAL A 31 15.83 7.37 -0.06
N GLY A 32 14.69 6.67 -0.10
CA GLY A 32 14.55 5.29 0.37
C GLY A 32 15.52 4.34 -0.34
N MET A 33 15.68 4.47 -1.66
CA MET A 33 16.64 3.65 -2.42
C MET A 33 18.09 3.89 -1.98
N ARG A 34 18.48 5.14 -1.71
CA ARG A 34 19.82 5.47 -1.19
C ARG A 34 20.03 4.87 0.19
N LEU A 35 19.03 4.97 1.08
CA LEU A 35 19.05 4.38 2.40
C LEU A 35 19.18 2.85 2.33
N LEU A 36 18.37 2.20 1.50
CA LEU A 36 18.39 0.75 1.31
C LEU A 36 19.75 0.24 0.86
N ARG A 37 20.38 0.90 -0.14
CA ARG A 37 21.73 0.52 -0.60
C ARG A 37 22.76 0.60 0.53
N LYS A 38 22.69 1.66 1.35
CA LYS A 38 23.56 1.81 2.52
C LYS A 38 23.29 0.72 3.57
N MET A 39 22.02 0.41 3.83
CA MET A 39 21.62 -0.63 4.79
C MET A 39 22.06 -2.03 4.35
N ILE A 40 21.82 -2.42 3.09
CA ILE A 40 22.23 -3.74 2.58
C ILE A 40 23.73 -3.96 2.75
N HIS A 41 24.55 -2.95 2.45
CA HIS A 41 26.00 -3.07 2.64
C HIS A 41 26.39 -3.12 4.12
N SER A 42 25.78 -2.26 4.95
CA SER A 42 26.10 -2.17 6.38
C SER A 42 25.68 -3.41 7.17
N TYR A 43 24.52 -4.01 6.87
CA TYR A 43 23.96 -5.13 7.62
C TYR A 43 24.36 -6.49 7.08
N ARG A 44 25.11 -6.57 5.96
CA ARG A 44 25.59 -7.84 5.40
C ARG A 44 26.28 -8.73 6.44
N GLY A 45 27.13 -8.17 7.29
CA GLY A 45 27.85 -8.93 8.33
C GLY A 45 26.93 -9.49 9.41
N GLU A 46 25.88 -8.75 9.77
CA GLU A 46 24.94 -9.15 10.82
C GLU A 46 24.08 -10.34 10.39
N PHE A 47 23.62 -10.36 9.13
CA PHE A 47 22.85 -11.50 8.62
C PHE A 47 23.70 -12.76 8.51
N LEU A 48 24.97 -12.62 8.08
CA LEU A 48 25.91 -13.75 8.09
C LEU A 48 26.15 -14.28 9.51
N ARG A 49 26.26 -13.38 10.50
CA ARG A 49 26.45 -13.75 11.91
C ARG A 49 25.21 -14.39 12.53
N ALA A 50 24.02 -13.97 12.11
CA ALA A 50 22.75 -14.53 12.56
C ALA A 50 22.41 -15.89 11.91
N GLY A 51 23.24 -16.37 10.97
CA GLY A 51 23.03 -17.64 10.28
C GLY A 51 22.13 -17.56 9.06
N PHE A 52 21.66 -16.37 8.68
CA PHE A 52 20.94 -16.13 7.43
C PHE A 52 21.93 -16.07 6.27
N ALA A 53 22.45 -17.22 5.86
CA ALA A 53 23.52 -17.34 4.89
C ALA A 53 23.34 -18.56 3.97
N GLY A 54 23.39 -18.32 2.66
CA GLY A 54 23.20 -19.34 1.64
C GLY A 54 24.35 -19.41 0.65
N THR A 55 24.72 -20.61 0.22
CA THR A 55 25.72 -20.79 -0.83
C THR A 55 25.09 -20.60 -2.21
N ASP A 56 25.74 -19.79 -3.06
CA ASP A 56 25.33 -19.65 -4.46
C ASP A 56 25.56 -20.97 -5.22
N MET A 57 24.49 -21.74 -5.41
CA MET A 57 24.51 -23.05 -6.07
C MET A 57 24.84 -22.97 -7.56
N SER A 58 24.71 -21.78 -8.18
CA SER A 58 24.96 -21.58 -9.61
C SER A 58 26.43 -21.28 -9.93
N LYS A 59 27.30 -21.15 -8.92
CA LYS A 59 28.72 -20.82 -9.12
C LYS A 59 29.64 -21.92 -8.59
N SER A 60 30.66 -22.26 -9.38
CA SER A 60 31.68 -23.25 -8.96
C SER A 60 32.45 -22.83 -7.70
N SER A 61 32.57 -21.53 -7.44
CA SER A 61 33.24 -21.00 -6.25
C SER A 61 32.40 -21.05 -4.97
N LYS A 62 31.10 -21.41 -5.08
CA LYS A 62 30.14 -21.53 -3.97
C LYS A 62 30.26 -20.44 -2.89
N PRO A 63 30.25 -19.13 -3.26
CA PRO A 63 30.35 -18.05 -2.28
C PRO A 63 29.12 -18.06 -1.36
N VAL A 64 29.34 -17.80 -0.07
CA VAL A 64 28.27 -17.62 0.91
C VAL A 64 27.74 -16.18 0.81
N LEU A 65 26.43 -16.04 0.65
CA LEU A 65 25.73 -14.76 0.51
C LEU A 65 24.73 -14.60 1.66
N PRO A 66 24.52 -13.36 2.15
CA PRO A 66 23.49 -13.11 3.16
C PRO A 66 22.10 -13.37 2.55
N GLU A 67 21.28 -14.16 3.24
CA GLU A 67 19.89 -14.41 2.89
C GLU A 67 18.94 -13.43 3.61
N ALA A 68 17.65 -13.52 3.29
CA ALA A 68 16.57 -12.71 3.89
C ALA A 68 16.75 -11.17 3.82
N GLN A 69 17.62 -10.63 2.96
CA GLN A 69 17.86 -9.18 2.84
C GLN A 69 16.63 -8.39 2.35
N GLY A 70 15.63 -9.08 1.80
CA GLY A 70 14.35 -8.49 1.39
C GLY A 70 13.63 -7.79 2.55
N VAL A 71 13.85 -8.22 3.79
CA VAL A 71 13.27 -7.56 4.99
C VAL A 71 13.72 -6.11 5.11
N LEU A 72 14.97 -5.78 4.74
CA LEU A 72 15.47 -4.40 4.78
C LEU A 72 14.75 -3.52 3.75
N ALA A 73 14.49 -4.07 2.56
CA ALA A 73 13.70 -3.38 1.54
C ALA A 73 12.26 -3.15 2.02
N GLY A 74 11.66 -4.16 2.68
CA GLY A 74 10.34 -4.06 3.28
C GLY A 74 10.25 -2.99 4.37
N VAL A 75 11.22 -2.93 5.29
CA VAL A 75 11.28 -1.90 6.34
C VAL A 75 11.40 -0.50 5.75
N VAL A 76 12.26 -0.31 4.75
CA VAL A 76 12.38 0.99 4.06
C VAL A 76 11.07 1.36 3.35
N TYR A 77 10.42 0.41 2.68
CA TYR A 77 9.12 0.62 2.03
C TYR A 77 8.05 1.06 3.05
N ILE A 78 7.90 0.33 4.15
CA ILE A 78 6.93 0.64 5.21
C ILE A 78 7.22 2.02 5.82
N ALA A 79 8.49 2.34 6.09
CA ALA A 79 8.88 3.64 6.62
C ALA A 79 8.52 4.79 5.67
N VAL A 80 8.75 4.62 4.36
CA VAL A 80 8.36 5.60 3.35
C VAL A 80 6.84 5.74 3.27
N MET A 81 6.09 4.64 3.32
CA MET A 81 4.62 4.69 3.33
C MET A 81 4.07 5.38 4.59
N PHE A 82 4.59 5.06 5.78
CA PHE A 82 4.19 5.73 7.01
C PHE A 82 4.49 7.22 7.00
N LEU A 83 5.66 7.63 6.50
CA LEU A 83 6.01 9.05 6.31
C LEU A 83 5.13 9.73 5.25
N PHE A 84 4.60 8.97 4.29
CA PHE A 84 3.73 9.48 3.24
C PHE A 84 2.28 9.67 3.70
N ILE A 85 1.80 8.97 4.75
CA ILE A 85 0.44 9.12 5.29
C ILE A 85 -0.04 10.59 5.44
N PRO A 86 0.68 11.51 6.10
CA PRO A 86 0.17 12.86 6.30
C PRO A 86 -0.01 13.67 5.01
N VAL A 87 0.59 13.26 3.89
CA VAL A 87 0.62 14.02 2.63
C VAL A 87 -0.74 14.04 1.92
N PRO A 88 -1.33 12.90 1.49
CA PRO A 88 -2.64 12.90 0.85
C PRO A 88 -3.75 13.33 1.81
N PHE A 89 -3.52 13.19 3.12
CA PHE A 89 -4.51 13.46 4.17
C PHE A 89 -4.31 14.82 4.88
N TRP A 90 -3.38 15.66 4.41
CA TRP A 90 -2.98 16.91 5.09
C TRP A 90 -4.15 17.85 5.37
N ARG A 91 -5.03 18.06 4.38
CA ARG A 91 -6.17 18.99 4.50
C ARG A 91 -7.20 18.55 5.54
N TYR A 92 -7.26 17.24 5.80
CA TYR A 92 -8.19 16.65 6.76
C TYR A 92 -7.56 16.59 8.15
N LEU A 93 -6.27 16.23 8.25
CA LEU A 93 -5.51 16.21 9.51
C LEU A 93 -5.36 17.59 10.15
N PHE A 94 -5.14 18.63 9.33
CA PHE A 94 -4.92 19.99 9.82
C PHE A 94 -6.15 20.89 9.74
N GLY A 95 -7.32 20.37 9.34
CA GLY A 95 -8.59 21.10 9.40
C GLY A 95 -8.68 22.39 8.57
N LYS A 96 -9.92 22.83 8.30
CA LYS A 96 -10.19 24.12 7.62
C LYS A 96 -9.82 25.34 8.47
N THR A 97 -9.50 25.15 9.75
CA THR A 97 -9.32 26.19 10.76
C THR A 97 -8.01 26.97 10.65
N TYR A 98 -6.95 26.40 10.07
CA TYR A 98 -5.63 27.06 10.06
C TYR A 98 -5.20 27.63 8.71
N PHE A 99 -5.85 27.29 7.59
CA PHE A 99 -5.33 27.62 6.25
C PHE A 99 -6.14 28.67 5.47
N LEU A 100 -7.44 28.85 5.72
CA LEU A 100 -8.26 29.86 5.01
C LEU A 100 -9.36 30.47 5.90
N PRO A 101 -9.05 31.48 6.75
CA PRO A 101 -10.07 32.29 7.41
C PRO A 101 -10.55 33.48 6.56
N ILE A 102 -10.15 33.58 5.29
CA ILE A 102 -10.54 34.69 4.42
C ILE A 102 -11.50 34.13 3.37
N ILE A 103 -12.77 34.57 3.41
CA ILE A 103 -13.92 34.14 2.60
C ILE A 103 -14.78 33.07 3.30
N GLY A 104 -15.64 33.57 4.20
CA GLY A 104 -16.75 32.82 4.76
C GLY A 104 -17.69 32.37 3.65
N THR A 105 -17.62 31.09 3.32
CA THR A 105 -18.68 30.43 2.56
C THR A 105 -19.57 29.71 3.57
N ASN A 106 -20.84 30.05 3.52
CA ASN A 106 -21.99 29.30 4.01
C ASN A 106 -22.02 27.89 3.39
N ALA A 107 -21.04 27.06 3.72
CA ALA A 107 -20.95 25.68 3.30
C ALA A 107 -22.03 24.87 4.04
N SER A 108 -23.02 24.39 3.30
CA SER A 108 -24.11 23.54 3.76
C SER A 108 -23.56 22.37 4.57
N THR A 109 -24.14 22.11 5.75
CA THR A 109 -23.77 21.02 6.67
C THR A 109 -23.64 19.66 5.96
N THR A 110 -24.39 19.42 4.89
CA THR A 110 -24.36 18.20 4.07
C THR A 110 -23.05 17.96 3.30
N ALA A 111 -22.40 19.02 2.80
CA ALA A 111 -21.12 18.89 2.09
C ALA A 111 -19.95 18.54 3.02
N ILE A 112 -20.08 18.87 4.31
CA ILE A 112 -19.10 18.52 5.34
C ILE A 112 -19.19 17.00 5.63
N TYR A 113 -20.41 16.47 5.81
CA TYR A 113 -20.63 15.05 6.07
C TYR A 113 -20.15 14.13 4.93
N GLU A 114 -20.40 14.45 3.66
CA GLU A 114 -19.91 13.60 2.55
C GLU A 114 -18.38 13.56 2.45
N SER A 115 -17.71 14.67 2.77
CA SER A 115 -16.24 14.75 2.72
C SER A 115 -15.55 13.92 3.81
N GLU A 116 -16.18 13.78 4.99
CA GLU A 116 -15.69 12.97 6.12
C GLU A 116 -15.83 11.46 5.83
N VAL A 117 -16.93 11.04 5.19
CA VAL A 117 -17.17 9.63 4.84
C VAL A 117 -16.21 9.16 3.74
N LEU A 118 -15.98 9.98 2.70
CA LEU A 118 -15.02 9.68 1.64
C LEU A 118 -13.56 9.64 2.13
N PHE A 119 -13.21 10.53 3.07
CA PHE A 119 -11.90 10.50 3.72
C PHE A 119 -11.70 9.18 4.47
N LYS A 120 -12.69 8.79 5.27
CA LYS A 120 -12.65 7.57 6.04
C LYS A 120 -12.50 6.34 5.14
N SER A 121 -13.19 6.30 4.00
CA SER A 121 -13.02 5.18 3.07
C SER A 121 -11.60 5.14 2.49
N GLN A 122 -11.07 6.22 1.91
CA GLN A 122 -9.74 6.21 1.27
C GLN A 122 -8.61 5.93 2.26
N PHE A 123 -8.67 6.52 3.46
CA PHE A 123 -7.69 6.28 4.51
C PHE A 123 -7.71 4.84 5.02
N ILE A 124 -8.90 4.27 5.23
CA ILE A 124 -9.03 2.87 5.67
C ILE A 124 -8.46 1.92 4.61
N HIS A 125 -8.74 2.12 3.32
CA HIS A 125 -8.15 1.30 2.25
C HIS A 125 -6.62 1.38 2.22
N TYR A 126 -6.08 2.59 2.39
CA TYR A 126 -4.63 2.79 2.47
C TYR A 126 -4.01 2.03 3.65
N LEU A 127 -4.59 2.16 4.84
CA LEU A 127 -4.11 1.44 6.04
C LEU A 127 -4.28 -0.09 5.90
N ALA A 128 -5.36 -0.56 5.28
CA ALA A 128 -5.59 -1.99 5.05
C ALA A 128 -4.53 -2.60 4.14
N GLY A 129 -4.20 -1.91 3.05
CA GLY A 129 -3.12 -2.32 2.15
C GLY A 129 -1.77 -2.33 2.84
N LEU A 130 -1.48 -1.28 3.63
CA LEU A 130 -0.21 -1.18 4.35
C LEU A 130 -0.07 -2.26 5.44
N LEU A 131 -1.15 -2.57 6.16
CA LEU A 131 -1.18 -3.67 7.13
C LEU A 131 -1.01 -5.03 6.44
N SER A 132 -1.67 -5.25 5.31
CA SER A 132 -1.52 -6.50 4.53
C SER A 132 -0.09 -6.72 4.05
N ILE A 133 0.55 -5.67 3.51
CA ILE A 133 1.95 -5.73 3.07
C ILE A 133 2.88 -5.94 4.27
N CYS A 134 2.65 -5.27 5.40
CA CYS A 134 3.41 -5.45 6.62
C CYS A 134 3.34 -6.90 7.13
N CYS A 135 2.13 -7.48 7.19
CA CYS A 135 1.93 -8.88 7.55
C CYS A 135 2.66 -9.84 6.61
N MET A 136 2.64 -9.59 5.29
CA MET A 136 3.34 -10.44 4.32
C MET A 136 4.87 -10.32 4.43
N ILE A 137 5.42 -9.13 4.68
CA ILE A 137 6.86 -8.94 4.91
C ILE A 137 7.30 -9.67 6.19
N PHE A 138 6.53 -9.55 7.27
CA PHE A 138 6.82 -10.23 8.52
C PHE A 138 6.75 -11.75 8.38
N LEU A 139 5.69 -12.28 7.76
CA LEU A 139 5.54 -13.72 7.52
C LEU A 139 6.59 -14.27 6.55
N GLY A 140 6.95 -13.50 5.52
CA GLY A 140 8.04 -13.87 4.61
C GLY A 140 9.38 -13.97 5.33
N PHE A 141 9.69 -13.00 6.21
CA PHE A 141 10.89 -13.09 7.05
C PHE A 141 10.83 -14.25 8.05
N ALA A 142 9.66 -14.54 8.62
CA ALA A 142 9.47 -15.68 9.52
C ALA A 142 9.63 -17.02 8.78
N ASP A 143 9.17 -17.13 7.53
CA ASP A 143 9.39 -18.31 6.67
C ASP A 143 10.88 -18.54 6.41
N ASP A 144 11.62 -17.46 6.08
CA ASP A 144 13.07 -17.50 5.89
C ASP A 144 13.83 -17.85 7.18
N ALA A 145 13.28 -17.55 8.37
CA ALA A 145 13.92 -17.82 9.66
C ALA A 145 13.59 -19.17 10.28
N LEU A 146 12.42 -19.72 9.99
CA LEU A 146 11.92 -20.94 10.60
C LEU A 146 11.90 -22.15 9.66
N ASP A 147 12.21 -21.95 8.36
CA ASP A 147 12.15 -22.99 7.33
C ASP A 147 10.85 -23.80 7.38
N LEU A 148 9.72 -23.08 7.33
CA LEU A 148 8.40 -23.70 7.50
C LEU A 148 8.11 -24.71 6.37
N PRO A 149 7.39 -25.82 6.67
CA PRO A 149 7.04 -26.78 5.64
C PRO A 149 6.00 -26.19 4.67
N TRP A 150 6.01 -26.66 3.42
CA TRP A 150 5.26 -26.11 2.28
C TRP A 150 3.77 -25.83 2.54
N ARG A 151 3.13 -26.57 3.45
CA ARG A 151 1.72 -26.39 3.84
C ARG A 151 1.44 -25.01 4.41
N HIS A 152 2.35 -24.51 5.26
CA HIS A 152 2.19 -23.19 5.87
C HIS A 152 2.49 -22.08 4.85
N LYS A 153 3.38 -22.34 3.89
CA LYS A 153 3.67 -21.41 2.78
C LYS A 153 2.44 -21.10 1.93
N LEU A 154 1.50 -22.05 1.82
CA LEU A 154 0.22 -21.83 1.15
C LEU A 154 -0.74 -20.94 1.97
N LEU A 155 -0.69 -21.02 3.31
CA LEU A 155 -1.61 -20.30 4.19
C LEU A 155 -1.15 -18.85 4.47
N MET A 156 0.15 -18.57 4.42
CA MET A 156 0.70 -17.25 4.75
C MET A 156 0.08 -16.09 3.92
N PRO A 157 -0.06 -16.18 2.58
CA PRO A 157 -0.72 -15.13 1.80
C PRO A 157 -2.21 -14.96 2.12
N SER A 158 -2.89 -16.05 2.50
CA SER A 158 -4.30 -16.02 2.88
C SER A 158 -4.49 -15.21 4.18
N VAL A 159 -3.63 -15.44 5.18
CA VAL A 159 -3.65 -14.67 6.43
C VAL A 159 -3.26 -13.21 6.19
N ALA A 160 -2.23 -12.96 5.38
CA ALA A 160 -1.78 -11.61 5.08
C ALA A 160 -2.82 -10.78 4.31
N SER A 161 -3.72 -11.39 3.55
CA SER A 161 -4.78 -10.69 2.78
C SER A 161 -6.06 -10.41 3.57
N LEU A 162 -6.21 -10.96 4.79
CA LEU A 162 -7.41 -10.74 5.62
C LEU A 162 -7.72 -9.26 5.91
N PRO A 163 -6.75 -8.37 6.20
CA PRO A 163 -7.03 -6.95 6.43
C PRO A 163 -7.69 -6.27 5.22
N LEU A 164 -7.21 -6.60 4.01
CA LEU A 164 -7.78 -6.10 2.76
C LEU A 164 -9.21 -6.62 2.57
N LEU A 165 -9.43 -7.92 2.81
CA LEU A 165 -10.75 -8.52 2.69
C LEU A 165 -11.77 -7.89 3.64
N MET A 166 -11.39 -7.69 4.91
CA MET A 166 -12.27 -7.07 5.91
C MET A 166 -12.67 -5.65 5.53
N VAL A 167 -11.72 -4.87 5.00
CA VAL A 167 -11.98 -3.49 4.57
C VAL A 167 -12.82 -3.43 3.30
N HIS A 168 -12.63 -4.37 2.36
CA HIS A 168 -13.48 -4.50 1.18
C HIS A 168 -14.94 -4.80 1.57
N LEU A 169 -15.13 -5.76 2.48
CA LEU A 169 -16.47 -6.14 2.96
C LEU A 169 -17.15 -5.03 3.76
N ALA A 170 -16.40 -4.25 4.55
CA ALA A 170 -16.96 -3.20 5.41
C ALA A 170 -17.34 -1.91 4.65
N ASN A 171 -16.66 -1.59 3.55
CA ASN A 171 -16.88 -0.32 2.82
C ASN A 171 -17.67 -0.50 1.52
N GLU A 172 -17.20 -1.37 0.62
CA GLU A 172 -17.76 -1.49 -0.73
C GLU A 172 -18.75 -2.65 -0.83
N GLY A 173 -18.41 -3.80 -0.24
CA GLY A 173 -19.25 -5.01 -0.22
C GLY A 173 -19.62 -5.53 -1.61
N THR A 174 -19.00 -5.03 -2.68
CA THR A 174 -19.35 -5.43 -4.05
C THR A 174 -18.65 -6.74 -4.40
N THR A 175 -19.46 -7.75 -4.73
CA THR A 175 -19.02 -9.09 -5.14
C THR A 175 -19.38 -9.37 -6.60
N LYS A 176 -19.78 -8.34 -7.35
CA LYS A 176 -20.11 -8.46 -8.77
C LYS A 176 -18.87 -8.27 -9.62
N ILE A 177 -18.54 -9.29 -10.40
CA ILE A 177 -17.45 -9.26 -11.36
C ILE A 177 -17.98 -9.16 -12.78
N ILE A 178 -17.27 -8.42 -13.64
CA ILE A 178 -17.55 -8.38 -15.08
C ILE A 178 -16.88 -9.59 -15.72
N VAL A 179 -17.64 -10.33 -16.52
CA VAL A 179 -17.16 -11.56 -17.14
C VAL A 179 -16.25 -11.23 -18.35
N PRO A 180 -15.06 -11.85 -18.45
CA PRO A 180 -14.19 -11.74 -19.62
C PRO A 180 -14.89 -12.17 -20.91
N VAL A 181 -14.56 -11.55 -22.04
CA VAL A 181 -15.31 -11.71 -23.31
C VAL A 181 -15.50 -13.18 -23.72
N PHE A 182 -14.48 -14.02 -23.53
CA PHE A 182 -14.52 -15.44 -23.89
C PHE A 182 -15.48 -16.28 -23.03
N LEU A 183 -15.81 -15.83 -21.81
CA LEU A 183 -16.73 -16.53 -20.89
C LEU A 183 -18.16 -15.99 -20.93
N ARG A 184 -18.41 -14.88 -21.63
CA ARG A 184 -19.73 -14.23 -21.68
C ARG A 184 -20.83 -15.10 -22.28
N ALA A 185 -20.46 -16.02 -23.18
CA ALA A 185 -21.41 -16.94 -23.80
C ALA A 185 -22.05 -17.91 -22.79
N VAL A 186 -21.35 -18.25 -21.69
CA VAL A 186 -21.82 -19.21 -20.68
C VAL A 186 -22.33 -18.51 -19.42
N LEU A 187 -21.63 -17.46 -18.97
CA LEU A 187 -21.86 -16.83 -17.66
C LEU A 187 -22.59 -15.48 -17.74
N GLY A 188 -22.88 -14.99 -18.95
CA GLY A 188 -23.49 -13.68 -19.16
C GLY A 188 -22.49 -12.52 -19.00
N HIS A 189 -23.01 -11.29 -18.88
CA HIS A 189 -22.18 -10.08 -18.83
C HIS A 189 -21.56 -9.82 -17.44
N SER A 190 -22.27 -10.16 -16.37
CA SER A 190 -21.84 -9.95 -14.98
C SER A 190 -22.33 -11.08 -14.10
N VAL A 191 -21.47 -11.55 -13.20
CA VAL A 191 -21.78 -12.60 -12.22
C VAL A 191 -21.53 -12.08 -10.81
N ASP A 192 -22.41 -12.43 -9.88
CA ASP A 192 -22.24 -12.18 -8.46
C ASP A 192 -21.69 -13.47 -7.81
N ILE A 193 -20.48 -13.41 -7.25
CA ILE A 193 -19.80 -14.56 -6.62
C ILE A 193 -20.08 -14.68 -5.11
N GLY A 194 -20.78 -13.69 -4.54
CA GLY A 194 -21.02 -13.58 -3.10
C GLY A 194 -22.37 -14.10 -2.62
N LYS A 195 -23.15 -14.73 -3.50
CA LYS A 195 -24.48 -15.30 -3.22
C LYS A 195 -24.53 -16.79 -3.46
#